data_AF-A0A3P1VMB5-F1
#
_entry.id   AF-A0A3P1VMB5-F1
#
_cell.length_a   1.000
_cell.length_b   1.000
_cell.length_c   1.000
_cell.angle_alpha   90.00
_cell.angle_beta   90.00
_cell.angle_gamma   90.00
#
_symmetry.space_group_name_H-M   'P 1'
#
loop_
_entity.id
_entity.type
_entity.pdbx_description
1 polymer ?
#
loop_
_entity_poly.entity_id
_entity_poly.type
_entity_poly.pdbx_seq_one_letter_code
_entity_poly.pdbx_strand_id
1 'polypeptide(L)'
;MSNNLKRMEKDLRALAKRCKDIKYTRALLLSFLLMGMLTFSEGLTSPEVKSTENAISQTRKELNTSIKDLHTSFKQAKRENNRLLKNANLELIQLME
;
A
#
# COMPACT_ATOMS: atom_id res chain seq x y z
N MET A 1 8.13 44.04 9.61
CA MET A 1 7.68 42.83 8.88
C MET A 1 7.93 41.60 9.76
N SER A 2 6.97 41.16 10.60
CA SER A 2 7.08 39.89 11.37
C SER A 2 5.84 39.49 12.20
N ASN A 3 4.60 39.77 11.75
CA ASN A 3 3.38 39.41 12.51
C ASN A 3 2.44 38.42 11.79
N ASN A 4 2.93 37.69 10.78
CA ASN A 4 2.11 36.74 10.02
C ASN A 4 1.46 35.68 10.94
N LEU A 5 2.19 35.19 11.94
CA LEU A 5 1.65 34.25 12.92
C LEU A 5 0.54 34.86 13.78
N LYS A 6 0.71 36.11 14.23
CA LYS A 6 -0.33 36.83 15.00
C LYS A 6 -1.57 37.12 14.16
N ARG A 7 -1.40 37.37 12.85
CA ARG A 7 -2.52 37.54 11.92
C ARG A 7 -3.27 36.23 11.72
N MET A 8 -2.54 35.14 11.48
CA MET A 8 -3.11 33.81 11.33
C MET A 8 -3.84 33.32 12.58
N GLU A 9 -3.33 33.63 13.78
CA GLU A 9 -4.06 33.40 15.04
C GLU A 9 -5.40 34.15 15.08
N LYS A 10 -5.42 35.43 14.69
CA LYS A 10 -6.65 36.24 14.66
C LYS A 10 -7.65 35.67 13.66
N ASP A 11 -7.18 35.27 12.48
CA ASP A 11 -8.02 34.70 11.43
C ASP A 11 -8.59 33.33 11.85
N LEU A 12 -7.77 32.45 12.44
CA LEU A 12 -8.25 31.19 13.01
C LEU A 12 -9.24 31.40 14.15
N ARG A 13 -9.03 32.40 14.99
CA ARG A 13 -9.96 32.74 16.08
C ARG A 13 -11.30 33.24 15.53
N ALA A 14 -11.28 34.03 14.46
CA ALA A 14 -12.49 34.47 13.77
C ALA A 14 -13.23 33.29 13.10
N LEU A 15 -12.48 32.36 12.50
CA LEU A 15 -13.02 31.15 11.87
C LEU A 15 -13.64 30.21 12.91
N ALA A 16 -12.95 29.95 14.01
CA ALA A 16 -13.46 29.15 15.13
C ALA A 16 -14.75 29.75 15.70
N LYS A 17 -14.84 31.08 15.85
CA LYS A 17 -16.09 31.75 16.28
C LYS A 17 -17.26 31.57 15.31
N ARG A 18 -16.99 31.34 14.02
CA ARG A 18 -18.00 31.09 12.99
C ARG A 18 -18.49 29.64 12.98
N CYS A 19 -17.67 28.72 13.50
CA CYS A 19 -18.02 27.32 13.71
C CYS A 19 -18.67 27.16 15.09
N LYS A 20 -19.98 26.87 15.14
CA LYS A 20 -20.77 26.82 16.40
C LYS A 20 -20.17 25.95 17.51
N ASP A 21 -19.38 24.93 17.16
CA ASP A 21 -18.87 23.93 18.11
C ASP A 21 -17.34 23.93 18.26
N ILE A 22 -16.62 24.82 17.59
CA ILE A 22 -15.15 24.79 17.58
C ILE A 22 -14.60 25.95 18.42
N LYS A 23 -13.99 25.63 19.55
CA LYS A 23 -13.26 26.61 20.36
C LYS A 23 -11.86 26.82 19.81
N TYR A 24 -11.44 28.08 19.73
CA TYR A 24 -10.06 28.41 19.40
C TYR A 24 -9.12 27.91 20.51
N THR A 25 -8.11 27.13 20.13
CA THR A 25 -7.02 26.68 21.01
C THR A 25 -5.68 26.85 20.31
N ARG A 26 -4.59 26.92 21.09
CA ARG A 26 -3.23 26.93 20.52
C ARG A 26 -2.93 25.64 19.74
N ALA A 27 -3.51 24.53 20.18
CA ALA A 27 -3.44 23.25 19.48
C ALA A 27 -4.09 23.32 18.08
N LEU A 28 -5.21 24.04 17.93
CA LEU A 28 -5.86 24.26 16.63
C LEU A 28 -4.98 25.04 15.64
N LEU A 29 -4.25 26.05 16.14
CA LEU A 29 -3.30 26.80 15.32
C LEU A 29 -2.13 25.91 14.89
N LEU A 30 -1.59 25.11 15.81
CA LEU A 30 -0.51 24.17 15.52
C LEU A 30 -0.94 23.10 14.49
N SER A 31 -2.13 22.50 14.66
CA SER A 31 -2.66 21.51 13.73
C SER A 31 -2.95 22.10 12.36
N PHE A 32 -3.43 23.35 12.29
CA PHE A 32 -3.64 24.06 11.03
C PHE A 32 -2.33 24.30 10.27
N LEU A 33 -1.28 24.72 10.99
CA LEU A 33 0.08 24.88 10.43
C LEU A 33 0.65 23.55 9.92
N LEU A 34 0.52 22.48 10.72
CA LEU A 34 1.01 21.15 10.35
C LEU A 34 0.27 20.61 9.12
N MET A 35 -1.06 20.71 9.11
CA MET A 35 -1.89 20.29 7.98
C MET A 35 -1.61 21.13 6.73
N GLY A 36 -1.40 22.44 6.89
CA GLY A 36 -0.99 23.32 5.80
C GLY A 36 0.35 22.89 5.20
N MET A 37 1.35 22.59 6.05
CA MET A 37 2.64 22.08 5.56
C MET A 37 2.50 20.74 4.84
N LEU A 38 1.66 19.82 5.34
CA LEU A 38 1.44 18.52 4.69
C LEU A 38 0.65 18.63 3.37
N THR A 39 -0.29 19.56 3.28
CA THR A 39 -1.17 19.73 2.12
C THR A 39 -0.49 20.51 0.99
N PHE A 40 0.29 21.53 1.33
CA PHE A 40 0.97 22.39 0.35
C PHE A 40 2.39 21.93 0.03
N SER A 41 2.93 20.97 0.78
CA SER A 41 4.18 20.32 0.42
C SER A 41 3.90 19.03 -0.34
N GLU A 42 3.87 19.16 -1.66
CA GLU A 42 3.91 18.05 -2.61
C GLU A 42 5.14 17.11 -2.41
N GLY A 43 6.05 17.46 -1.48
CA GLY A 43 7.31 16.75 -1.18
C GLY A 43 7.64 16.47 0.30
N LEU A 44 6.77 16.74 1.29
CA LEU A 44 7.04 16.44 2.71
C LEU A 44 6.43 15.11 3.21
N THR A 45 5.69 14.37 2.38
CA THR A 45 5.63 12.91 2.58
C THR A 45 7.05 12.40 2.33
N SER A 46 7.79 12.14 3.41
CA SER A 46 9.19 11.68 3.37
C SER A 46 9.43 10.70 2.20
N PRO A 47 10.61 10.75 1.54
CA PRO A 47 11.03 9.71 0.58
C PRO A 47 10.74 8.30 1.08
N GLU A 48 10.78 8.08 2.40
CA GLU A 48 10.50 6.82 3.07
C GLU A 48 9.04 6.35 2.93
N VAL A 49 8.06 7.25 2.95
CA VAL A 49 6.64 6.88 2.86
C VAL A 49 6.27 6.51 1.42
N LYS A 50 6.73 7.31 0.45
CA LYS A 50 6.57 6.99 -0.99
C LYS A 50 7.39 5.76 -1.40
N SER A 51 8.59 5.58 -0.84
CA SER A 51 9.41 4.38 -1.06
C SER A 51 8.75 3.13 -0.48
N THR A 52 8.15 3.23 0.72
CA THR A 52 7.45 2.12 1.35
C THR A 52 6.21 1.73 0.55
N GLU A 53 5.43 2.69 0.04
CA GLU A 53 4.26 2.40 -0.80
C GLU A 53 4.65 1.76 -2.15
N ASN A 54 5.72 2.27 -2.79
CA ASN A 54 6.26 1.69 -4.02
C ASN A 54 6.86 0.28 -3.79
N ALA A 55 7.59 0.07 -2.69
CA ALA A 55 8.12 -1.24 -2.33
C ALA A 55 6.99 -2.24 -2.06
N ILE A 56 5.97 -1.85 -1.31
CA ILE A 56 4.81 -2.71 -0.99
C ILE A 56 4.05 -3.08 -2.29
N SER A 57 3.83 -2.13 -3.19
CA SER A 57 3.15 -2.41 -4.47
C SER A 57 3.97 -3.33 -5.38
N GLN A 58 5.29 -3.15 -5.42
CA GLN A 58 6.21 -4.00 -6.16
C GLN A 58 6.24 -5.43 -5.59
N THR A 59 6.38 -5.58 -4.27
CA THR A 59 6.32 -6.89 -3.61
C THR A 59 4.99 -7.59 -3.85
N ARG A 60 3.86 -6.87 -3.81
CA ARG A 60 2.54 -7.45 -4.15
C ARG A 60 2.48 -7.95 -5.60
N LYS A 61 3.10 -7.24 -6.53
CA LYS A 61 3.15 -7.64 -7.95
C LYS A 61 4.01 -8.89 -8.13
N GLU A 62 5.20 -8.92 -7.52
CA GLU A 62 6.11 -10.06 -7.56
C GLU A 62 5.50 -11.32 -6.92
N LEU A 63 4.80 -11.18 -5.79
CA LEU A 63 4.08 -12.28 -5.16
C LEU A 63 2.95 -12.80 -6.05
N ASN A 64 2.17 -11.93 -6.68
CA ASN A 64 1.11 -12.35 -7.60
C ASN A 64 1.65 -13.11 -8.81
N THR A 65 2.79 -12.68 -9.36
CA THR A 65 3.47 -13.41 -10.44
C THR A 65 3.96 -14.76 -9.94
N SER A 66 4.64 -14.79 -8.78
CA SER A 66 5.17 -16.03 -8.18
C SER A 66 4.08 -17.06 -7.88
N ILE A 67 2.91 -16.62 -7.40
CA ILE A 67 1.75 -17.49 -7.17
C ILE A 67 1.22 -18.07 -8.50
N LYS A 68 1.16 -17.26 -9.55
CA LYS A 68 0.73 -17.73 -10.89
C LYS A 68 1.71 -18.75 -11.47
N ASP A 69 3.01 -18.51 -11.30
CA ASP A 69 4.04 -19.41 -11.79
C ASP A 69 4.00 -20.73 -11.02
N LEU A 70 3.93 -20.69 -9.69
CA LEU A 70 3.76 -21.89 -8.85
C LEU A 70 2.51 -22.68 -9.23
N HIS A 71 1.38 -22.02 -9.45
CA HIS A 71 0.16 -22.68 -9.89
C HIS A 71 0.34 -23.37 -11.26
N THR A 72 1.07 -22.73 -12.17
CA THR A 72 1.35 -23.29 -13.50
C THR A 72 2.29 -24.50 -13.41
N SER A 73 3.39 -24.38 -12.67
CA SER A 73 4.32 -25.48 -12.40
C SER A 73 3.63 -26.65 -11.71
N PHE A 74 2.76 -26.39 -10.72
CA PHE A 74 1.99 -27.44 -10.06
C PHE A 74 1.06 -28.18 -11.03
N LYS A 75 0.37 -27.44 -11.90
CA LYS A 75 -0.51 -28.03 -12.92
C LYS A 75 0.28 -28.87 -13.93
N GLN A 76 1.47 -28.43 -14.30
CA GLN A 76 2.36 -29.18 -15.19
C GLN A 76 2.87 -30.46 -14.53
N ALA A 77 3.40 -30.37 -13.30
CA ALA A 77 3.86 -31.53 -12.54
C ALA A 77 2.74 -32.57 -12.34
N LYS A 78 1.51 -32.13 -12.06
CA LYS A 78 0.34 -33.03 -11.94
C LYS A 78 0.02 -33.75 -13.25
N ARG A 79 0.11 -33.05 -14.39
CA ARG A 79 -0.11 -33.65 -15.71
C ARG A 79 0.96 -34.67 -16.06
N GLU A 80 2.21 -34.33 -15.78
CA GLU A 80 3.35 -35.20 -16.06
C GLU A 80 3.33 -36.45 -15.18
N ASN A 81 3.03 -36.29 -13.88
CA ASN A 81 2.85 -37.42 -12.97
C ASN A 81 1.73 -38.36 -13.43
N ASN A 82 0.58 -37.82 -13.86
CA ASN A 82 -0.50 -38.62 -14.43
C ASN A 82 -0.08 -39.35 -15.72
N ARG A 83 0.76 -38.74 -16.56
CA ARG A 83 1.29 -39.38 -17.77
C ARG A 83 2.22 -40.53 -17.43
N LEU A 84 3.13 -40.30 -16.49
CA LEU A 84 4.08 -41.31 -16.01
C LEU A 84 3.37 -42.48 -15.35
N LEU A 85 2.36 -42.23 -14.49
CA LEU A 85 1.54 -43.26 -13.89
C LEU A 85 0.82 -44.14 -14.93
N LYS A 86 0.27 -43.52 -15.98
CA LYS A 86 -0.36 -44.27 -17.08
C LYS A 86 0.65 -45.13 -17.82
N ASN A 87 1.82 -44.61 -18.13
CA ASN A 87 2.88 -45.39 -18.79
C ASN A 87 3.35 -46.56 -17.92
N ALA A 88 3.64 -46.31 -16.63
CA ALA A 88 4.06 -47.35 -15.70
C ALA A 88 3.00 -48.45 -15.55
N ASN A 89 1.71 -48.09 -15.54
CA ASN A 89 0.63 -49.07 -15.54
C ASN A 89 0.58 -49.90 -16.82
N LEU A 90 0.84 -49.32 -17.99
CA LEU A 90 0.91 -50.06 -19.25
C LEU A 90 2.12 -51.00 -19.29
N GLU A 91 3.28 -50.56 -18.81
CA GLU A 91 4.48 -51.40 -18.68
C GLU A 91 4.25 -52.58 -17.72
N LEU A 92 3.58 -52.34 -16.58
CA LEU A 92 3.18 -53.40 -15.65
C LEU A 92 2.25 -54.42 -16.30
N ILE A 93 1.26 -53.98 -17.09
CA ILE A 93 0.37 -54.88 -17.82
C ILE A 93 1.17 -55.73 -18.82
N GLN A 94 2.06 -55.13 -19.60
CA GLN A 94 2.90 -55.85 -20.57
C GLN A 94 3.85 -56.87 -19.93
N LEU A 95 4.31 -56.61 -18.70
CA LEU A 95 5.15 -57.56 -17.95
C LEU A 95 4.34 -58.72 -17.34
N MET A 96 3.03 -58.59 -17.24
CA MET A 96 2.13 -59.62 -16.71
C MET A 96 1.49 -60.50 -17.80
N GLU A 97 1.49 -60.05 -19.06
CA GLU A 97 1.16 -60.87 -20.24
C GLU A 97 2.32 -61.79 -20.63
#